data_AF-A0A9Q2D101-F1
#
_entry.id   AF-A0A9Q2D101-F1
#
_cell.length_a   1.000
_cell.length_b   1.000
_cell.length_c   1.000
_cell.angle_alpha   90.00
_cell.angle_beta   90.00
_cell.angle_gamma   90.00
#
_symmetry.space_group_name_H-M   'P 1'
#
loop_
_entity.id
_entity.type
_entity.pdbx_description
1 polymer ?
#
loop_
_entity_poly.entity_id
_entity_poly.type
_entity_poly.pdbx_seq_one_letter_code
_entity_poly.pdbx_strand_id
1 'polypeptide(L)' 'MYLLILSFIIPITGIFLPIIMGNDYGWILTILIVVLGLLFSWTSFRERKDKWAIGALLLNIAAVIYAAIVTTQFFMS' A
#
# COMPACT_ATOMS: atom_id res chain seq x y z
N MET A 1 -0.28 7.47 17.08
CA MET A 1 1.07 7.64 16.47
C MET A 1 1.47 6.40 15.69
N TYR A 2 1.34 5.20 16.27
CA TYR A 2 1.61 3.93 15.58
C TYR A 2 0.81 3.72 14.28
N LEU A 3 -0.49 4.05 14.28
CA LEU A 3 -1.33 3.94 13.07
C LEU A 3 -0.79 4.77 11.90
N LEU A 4 -0.37 6.01 12.15
CA LEU A 4 0.22 6.88 11.14
C LEU A 4 1.53 6.31 10.59
N ILE A 5 2.40 5.80 11.46
CA ILE A 5 3.68 5.20 11.05
C ILE A 5 3.44 3.95 10.18
N LEU A 6 2.51 3.08 10.60
CA LEU A 6 2.09 1.91 9.82
C LEU A 6 1.49 2.31 8.47
N SER A 7 0.75 3.42 8.42
CA SER A 7 0.18 3.97 7.17
C SER A 7 1.26 4.30 6.14
N PHE A 8 2.48 4.66 6.56
CA PHE A 8 3.58 4.95 5.63
C PHE A 8 4.44 3.71 5.34
N ILE A 9 4.75 2.91 6.37
CA ILE A 9 5.65 1.77 6.21
C ILE A 9 5.02 0.69 5.33
N ILE A 10 3.78 0.30 5.63
CA ILE A 10 3.10 -0.83 4.97
C ILE A 10 3.05 -0.70 3.44
N PRO A 11 2.59 0.42 2.84
CA PRO A 11 2.58 0.55 1.37
C PRO A 11 3.99 0.54 0.78
N ILE A 12 4.98 1.12 1.46
CA ILE A 12 6.37 1.09 1.02
C ILE A 12 6.87 -0.35 0.98
N THR A 13 6.70 -1.12 2.06
CA THR A 13 7.07 -2.54 2.07
C THR A 13 6.33 -3.33 1.00
N GLY A 14 5.05 -3.02 0.77
CA GLY A 14 4.24 -3.63 -0.28
C GLY A 14 4.84 -3.42 -1.68
N ILE A 15 5.22 -2.19 -2.03
CA ILE A 15 5.81 -1.87 -3.33
C ILE A 15 7.16 -2.58 -3.57
N PHE A 16 7.99 -2.72 -2.53
CA PHE A 16 9.31 -3.36 -2.65
C PHE A 16 9.27 -4.89 -2.51
N LEU A 17 8.19 -5.45 -1.97
CA LEU A 17 8.07 -6.89 -1.76
C LEU A 17 8.25 -7.76 -3.03
N PRO A 18 7.64 -7.43 -4.19
CA PRO A 18 7.74 -8.26 -5.38
C PRO A 18 9.15 -8.21 -5.99
N ILE A 19 9.90 -7.13 -5.74
CA ILE A 19 11.31 -7.01 -6.13
C ILE A 19 12.17 -8.02 -5.34
N ILE A 20 11.82 -8.30 -4.08
CA ILE A 20 12.60 -9.17 -3.18
C ILE A 20 12.21 -10.65 -3.35
N MET A 21 10.91 -10.94 -3.52
CA MET A 21 10.39 -12.31 -3.48
C MET A 21 10.31 -13.01 -4.85
N GLY A 22 10.61 -12.30 -5.94
CA GLY A 22 10.40 -12.83 -7.29
C GLY A 22 8.92 -12.84 -7.70
N ASN A 23 8.69 -12.82 -9.01
CA ASN A 23 7.42 -12.43 -9.62
C ASN A 23 6.20 -13.28 -9.22
N ASP A 24 6.36 -14.56 -8.88
CA ASP A 24 5.19 -15.47 -8.84
C ASP A 24 4.30 -15.30 -7.59
N TYR A 25 4.89 -14.99 -6.43
CA TYR A 25 4.15 -14.81 -5.16
C TYR A 25 4.19 -13.37 -4.64
N GLY A 26 5.12 -12.56 -5.14
CA GLY A 26 5.33 -11.19 -4.69
C GLY A 26 4.12 -10.29 -4.96
N TRP A 27 3.48 -10.41 -6.13
CA TRP A 27 2.37 -9.53 -6.52
C TRP A 27 1.09 -9.75 -5.70
N ILE A 28 0.76 -11.00 -5.37
CA ILE A 28 -0.41 -11.31 -4.53
C ILE A 28 -0.22 -10.74 -3.11
N LEU A 29 0.96 -10.93 -2.53
CA LEU A 29 1.27 -10.37 -1.21
C LEU A 29 1.30 -8.83 -1.26
N THR A 30 1.78 -8.25 -2.36
CA THR A 30 1.81 -6.79 -2.57
C THR A 30 0.39 -6.21 -2.49
N ILE A 31 -0.57 -6.82 -3.18
CA ILE A 31 -1.97 -6.38 -3.13
C ILE A 31 -2.50 -6.43 -1.69
N LEU A 32 -2.30 -7.54 -0.99
CA LEU A 32 -2.76 -7.70 0.40
C LEU A 32 -2.17 -6.63 1.33
N ILE A 33 -0.86 -6.39 1.23
CA ILE A 33 -0.14 -5.41 2.05
C ILE A 33 -0.61 -3.99 1.73
N VAL A 34 -0.74 -3.65 0.46
CA VAL A 34 -1.15 -2.31 0.04
C VAL A 34 -2.61 -2.01 0.42
N VAL A 35 -3.51 -3.00 0.36
CA VAL A 35 -4.88 -2.89 0.88
C VAL A 35 -4.88 -2.69 2.40
N LEU A 36 -4.05 -3.42 3.14
CA LEU A 36 -3.87 -3.19 4.59
C LEU A 36 -3.39 -1.76 4.87
N GLY A 37 -2.41 -1.26 4.12
CA GLY A 37 -1.90 0.11 4.24
C GLY A 37 -3.01 1.15 4.05
N LEU A 38 -3.87 0.95 3.06
CA LEU A 38 -5.04 1.81 2.81
C LEU A 38 -6.01 1.81 4.01
N LEU A 39 -6.30 0.63 4.60
CA LEU A 39 -7.18 0.52 5.76
C LEU A 39 -6.61 1.25 6.98
N PHE A 40 -5.31 1.09 7.27
CA PHE A 40 -4.63 1.80 8.35
C PHE A 40 -4.58 3.31 8.11
N SER A 41 -4.38 3.72 6.86
CA SER A 41 -4.37 5.13 6.53
C SER A 41 -5.75 5.76 6.59
N TRP A 42 -6.80 5.00 6.24
CA TRP A 42 -8.20 5.43 6.37
C TRP A 42 -8.61 5.60 7.83
N THR A 43 -8.25 4.66 8.70
CA THR A 43 -8.50 4.79 10.15
C THR A 43 -7.73 5.96 10.73
N SER A 44 -6.45 6.11 10.39
CA SER A 44 -5.63 7.26 10.82
C SER A 44 -6.20 8.59 10.33
N PHE A 45 -6.70 8.66 9.08
CA PHE A 45 -7.37 9.84 8.55
C PHE A 45 -8.67 10.15 9.30
N ARG A 46 -9.49 9.12 9.58
CA ARG A 46 -10.75 9.27 10.32
C ARG A 46 -10.53 9.77 11.74
N GLU A 47 -9.48 9.29 12.41
CA GLU A 47 -9.14 9.66 13.79
C GLU A 47 -8.50 11.04 13.91
N ARG A 48 -7.54 11.38 13.04
CA ARG A 48 -6.69 12.57 13.21
C ARG A 48 -7.06 13.73 12.29
N LYS A 49 -7.47 13.45 11.05
CA LYS A 49 -7.71 14.45 9.99
C LYS A 49 -6.58 15.47 9.80
N ASP A 50 -5.34 15.10 10.16
CA ASP A 50 -4.16 15.95 10.04
C ASP A 50 -3.53 15.84 8.64
N LYS A 51 -2.67 16.81 8.29
CA LYS A 51 -2.00 16.86 6.98
C LYS A 51 -1.18 15.59 6.68
N TRP A 52 -0.65 14.96 7.73
CA TRP A 52 0.13 13.73 7.63
C TRP A 52 -0.72 12.51 7.31
N ALA A 53 -1.89 12.37 7.95
CA ALA A 53 -2.82 11.28 7.67
C ALA A 53 -3.44 11.42 6.27
N ILE A 54 -3.68 12.66 5.80
CA ILE A 54 -4.08 12.91 4.41
C ILE A 54 -2.98 12.49 3.44
N GLY A 55 -1.73 12.88 3.71
CA GLY A 55 -0.58 12.49 2.89
C GLY A 55 -0.39 10.97 2.84
N ALA A 56 -0.52 10.30 3.98
CA ALA A 56 -0.49 8.84 4.05
C ALA A 56 -1.60 8.21 3.20
N LEU A 57 -2.82 8.78 3.24
CA LEU A 57 -3.96 8.21 2.52
C LEU A 57 -3.75 8.32 1.01
N LEU A 58 -3.29 9.48 0.53
CA LEU A 58 -2.95 9.69 -0.87
C LEU A 58 -1.83 8.76 -1.34
N LEU A 59 -0.78 8.58 -0.53
CA LEU A 59 0.31 7.65 -0.83
C LEU A 59 -0.18 6.20 -0.96
N ASN A 60 -1.05 5.76 -0.04
CA ASN A 60 -1.65 4.42 -0.11
C ASN A 60 -2.56 4.25 -1.32
N ILE A 61 -3.36 5.27 -1.67
CA ILE A 61 -4.18 5.24 -2.89
C ILE A 61 -3.30 5.06 -4.13
N ALA A 62 -2.21 5.83 -4.23
CA ALA A 62 -1.26 5.70 -5.33
C ALA A 62 -0.61 4.31 -5.37
N ALA A 63 -0.24 3.75 -4.21
CA ALA A 63 0.30 2.41 -4.10
C ALA A 63 -0.71 1.34 -4.56
N VAL A 64 -2.00 1.47 -4.21
CA VAL A 64 -3.07 0.56 -4.67
C VAL A 64 -3.19 0.59 -6.19
N ILE A 65 -3.22 1.79 -6.78
CA ILE A 65 -3.33 1.97 -8.22
C ILE A 65 -2.12 1.33 -8.92
N TYR A 66 -0.91 1.59 -8.42
CA TYR A 66 0.31 0.98 -8.95
C TYR A 66 0.28 -0.55 -8.86
N ALA A 67 -0.04 -1.10 -7.70
CA ALA A 67 -0.14 -2.55 -7.51
C ALA A 67 -1.18 -3.17 -8.45
N ALA A 68 -2.32 -2.52 -8.66
CA ALA A 68 -3.35 -2.97 -9.58
C ALA A 68 -2.84 -3.01 -11.03
N ILE A 69 -2.17 -1.94 -11.50
CA ILE A 69 -1.61 -1.86 -12.86
C ILE A 69 -0.57 -2.95 -13.10
N VAL A 70 0.38 -3.13 -12.18
CA VAL A 70 1.43 -4.12 -12.40
C VAL A 70 0.87 -5.53 -12.32
N THR A 71 -0.09 -5.78 -11.43
CA THR A 71 -0.74 -7.08 -11.35
C THR A 71 -1.54 -7.40 -12.63
N THR A 72 -2.26 -6.43 -13.22
CA THR A 72 -2.94 -6.68 -14.50
C THR A 72 -1.96 -6.94 -15.64
N GLN A 73 -0.82 -6.25 -15.67
CA GLN A 73 0.24 -6.54 -16.64
C GLN A 73 0.83 -7.94 -16.46
N PHE A 74 1.02 -8.38 -15.22
CA PHE A 74 1.52 -9.73 -14.92
C PHE A 74 0.58 -10.83 -15.42
N PHE A 75 -0.74 -10.67 -15.25
CA PHE A 75 -1.73 -11.67 -15.71
C PHE A 75 -2.09 -11.57 -17.20
N MET A 76 -1.73 -10.47 -17.88
CA MET A 76 -1.92 -10.30 -19.33
C MET A 76 -0.68 -10.69 -20.16
N SER A 77 0.46 -10.91 -19.49
CA SER A 77 1.72 -11.42 -20.05
C SER A 77 1.74 -12.93 -20.15
#